data_AF-A0A5K1K674-F1
#
_entry.id   AF-A0A5K1K674-F1
#
_cell.length_a   1.000
_cell.length_b   1.000
_cell.length_c   1.000
_cell.angle_alpha   90.00
_cell.angle_beta   90.00
_cell.angle_gamma   90.00
#
_symmetry.space_group_name_H-M   'P 1'
#
loop_
_entity.id
_entity.type
_entity.pdbx_description
1 polymer ?
#
loop_
_entity_poly.entity_id
_entity_poly.type
_entity_poly.pdbx_seq_one_letter_code
_entity_poly.pdbx_strand_id
1 'polypeptide(L)'
;MFPQPGLHDVFYLILLYLAPKYPDGPDLDVVSVDDTPNSRSARRDLACLARSHTSFTRPALAVLWRSLPSQKPLEHLLCTVGIAQRPPGSGRDGQSLEMRRTPETHRAGWVRFQEYASLVRKIVLDPLTDNPCMPAGRLQDTFWSQLSSFSHPQPILPRLERAAIRNAKIPRFTVDDGVLCLLNSSIRELDIRLVFPQATLLPREPTPLEKALATCIASIKSLEVLSIDVPNLALVVDLESLPRSHPRLRYLKLINGASSLEPSLRPLAALPNLKYLHTNLCRSERVTVPIRGPITIAGLRTLAVSCYEVSAISSLLDRVKAPRLSTFSVCKMYRDRNHAGPLAAQELSRHLRTLVANCPSLIAFEWRTKSTLVDPTTARRVGTLSGRRSEASLAEFFAPLLSHRTMQRFSVQSSAGGPAVPFTLADFRAIAEAWPDLETLHLHDQDDNDYGDSKGVGSSASTGTGRRWERAPRCAADLECVFALARGCPRLRVLHIGRMEFAAGAFGSNLARCPPEPHHALREL
;
A
#
# COMPACT_ATOMS: atom_id res chain seq x y z
N MET A 1 -40.14 4.65 30.16
CA MET A 1 -39.81 3.53 29.27
C MET A 1 -39.43 4.14 27.93
N PHE A 2 -38.14 4.21 27.56
CA PHE A 2 -37.75 4.77 26.27
C PHE A 2 -38.09 3.74 25.17
N PRO A 3 -38.61 4.15 24.00
CA PRO A 3 -38.86 3.23 22.90
C PRO A 3 -37.54 2.53 22.54
N GLN A 4 -37.56 1.20 22.45
CA GLN A 4 -36.38 0.46 22.03
C GLN A 4 -35.99 0.97 20.62
N PRO A 5 -34.74 1.38 20.40
CA PRO A 5 -34.30 1.80 19.07
C PRO A 5 -34.50 0.64 18.10
N GLY A 6 -35.29 0.89 17.07
CA GLY A 6 -35.66 -0.10 16.07
C GLY A 6 -34.42 -0.62 15.35
N LEU A 7 -34.52 -1.80 14.74
CA LEU A 7 -33.50 -2.30 13.80
C LEU A 7 -33.14 -1.25 12.73
N HIS A 8 -34.09 -0.39 12.36
CA HIS A 8 -33.91 0.72 11.43
C HIS A 8 -32.86 1.75 11.86
N ASP A 9 -32.69 2.00 13.16
CA ASP A 9 -31.69 2.95 13.64
C ASP A 9 -30.29 2.42 13.31
N VAL A 10 -30.02 1.14 13.58
CA VAL A 10 -28.70 0.51 13.32
C VAL A 10 -28.27 0.60 11.85
N PHE A 11 -29.20 0.52 10.89
CA PHE A 11 -28.87 0.69 9.47
C PHE A 11 -28.44 2.10 9.11
N TYR A 12 -29.14 3.09 9.65
CA TYR A 12 -28.83 4.50 9.39
C TYR A 12 -27.41 4.84 9.86
N LEU A 13 -26.97 4.21 10.95
CA LEU A 13 -25.67 4.43 11.56
C LEU A 13 -24.54 3.90 10.70
N ILE A 14 -24.67 2.68 10.19
CA ILE A 14 -23.67 2.12 9.30
C ILE A 14 -23.60 2.96 8.01
N LEU A 15 -24.75 3.33 7.44
CA LEU A 15 -24.80 4.18 6.24
C LEU A 15 -24.09 5.52 6.41
N LEU A 16 -24.24 6.17 7.56
CA LEU A 16 -23.57 7.44 7.88
C LEU A 16 -22.03 7.33 7.84
N TYR A 17 -21.48 6.16 8.18
CA TYR A 17 -20.02 5.94 8.18
C TYR A 17 -19.51 5.23 6.91
N LEU A 18 -20.39 4.63 6.12
CA LEU A 18 -20.05 4.00 4.84
C LEU A 18 -20.06 4.97 3.65
N ALA A 19 -20.70 6.13 3.80
CA ALA A 19 -20.57 7.24 2.87
C ALA A 19 -19.53 8.22 3.44
N PRO A 20 -18.22 8.09 3.14
CA PRO A 20 -17.28 9.14 3.51
C PRO A 20 -17.74 10.45 2.86
N LYS A 21 -17.84 11.50 3.68
CA LYS A 21 -17.95 12.87 3.20
C LYS A 21 -16.62 13.20 2.50
N TYR A 22 -16.64 13.23 1.17
CA TYR A 22 -15.62 13.73 0.23
C TYR A 22 -14.15 13.26 0.38
N PRO A 23 -13.48 12.85 -0.72
CA PRO A 23 -12.04 12.64 -0.74
C PRO A 23 -11.32 13.96 -1.02
N ASP A 24 -11.31 14.91 -0.08
CA ASP A 24 -10.52 16.15 -0.24
C ASP A 24 -9.11 16.02 0.39
N GLY A 25 -8.70 14.81 0.76
CA GLY A 25 -7.32 14.51 1.11
C GLY A 25 -6.52 14.10 -0.13
N PRO A 26 -5.29 14.59 -0.33
CA PRO A 26 -4.48 14.22 -1.48
C PRO A 26 -4.34 12.70 -1.57
N ASP A 27 -4.59 12.16 -2.77
CA ASP A 27 -4.48 10.74 -3.12
C ASP A 27 -3.11 10.20 -2.69
N LEU A 28 -3.08 9.60 -1.51
CA LEU A 28 -2.06 8.65 -1.16
C LEU A 28 -2.47 7.34 -1.82
N ASP A 29 -1.62 6.80 -2.70
CA ASP A 29 -1.65 5.47 -3.35
C ASP A 29 -1.77 4.32 -2.33
N VAL A 30 -2.80 4.37 -1.50
CA VAL A 30 -3.14 3.40 -0.50
C VAL A 30 -4.05 2.43 -1.23
N VAL A 31 -3.44 1.38 -1.77
CA VAL A 31 -4.12 0.14 -2.14
C VAL A 31 -4.80 -0.39 -0.87
N SER A 32 -5.96 0.17 -0.58
CA SER A 32 -6.98 -0.38 0.29
C SER A 32 -7.70 -1.38 -0.59
N VAL A 33 -7.28 -2.64 -0.51
CA VAL A 33 -7.72 -3.73 -1.39
C VAL A 33 -9.26 -3.88 -1.46
N ASP A 34 -10.04 -3.26 -0.56
CA ASP A 34 -11.51 -3.37 -0.55
C ASP A 34 -12.29 -2.04 -0.56
N ASP A 35 -11.66 -0.86 -0.64
CA ASP A 35 -12.38 0.42 -0.51
C ASP A 35 -12.43 1.21 -1.83
N THR A 36 -12.66 0.49 -2.92
CA THR A 36 -12.89 1.06 -4.24
C THR A 36 -14.23 1.81 -4.27
N PRO A 37 -14.41 2.82 -5.15
CA PRO A 37 -15.71 3.48 -5.34
C PRO A 37 -16.85 2.48 -5.59
N ASN A 38 -16.57 1.37 -6.26
CA ASN A 38 -17.51 0.27 -6.50
C ASN A 38 -17.96 -0.40 -5.18
N SER A 39 -17.06 -0.62 -4.23
CA SER A 39 -17.37 -1.16 -2.90
C SER A 39 -18.33 -0.25 -2.12
N ARG A 40 -18.16 1.07 -2.24
CA ARG A 40 -19.05 2.05 -1.59
C ARG A 40 -20.46 2.02 -2.18
N SER A 41 -20.57 1.94 -3.51
CA SER A 41 -21.88 1.82 -4.18
C SER A 41 -22.60 0.55 -3.74
N ALA A 42 -21.92 -0.60 -3.82
CA ALA A 42 -22.50 -1.90 -3.45
C ALA A 42 -22.98 -1.93 -1.98
N ARG A 43 -22.25 -1.30 -1.06
CA ARG A 43 -22.66 -1.20 0.35
C ARG A 43 -23.89 -0.32 0.55
N ARG A 44 -24.03 0.78 -0.20
CA ARG A 44 -25.24 1.61 -0.18
C ARG A 44 -26.44 0.82 -0.68
N ASP A 45 -26.28 0.11 -1.79
CA ASP A 45 -27.34 -0.71 -2.38
C ASP A 45 -27.79 -1.81 -1.41
N LEU A 46 -26.85 -2.51 -0.76
CA LEU A 46 -27.14 -3.50 0.26
C LEU A 46 -27.91 -2.92 1.45
N ALA A 47 -27.53 -1.74 1.91
CA ALA A 47 -28.24 -1.09 3.01
C ALA A 47 -29.64 -0.61 2.60
N CYS A 48 -29.82 -0.14 1.36
CA CYS A 48 -31.13 0.17 0.80
C CYS A 48 -32.01 -1.09 0.73
N LEU A 49 -31.49 -2.20 0.21
CA LEU A 49 -32.21 -3.49 0.16
C LEU A 49 -32.62 -3.98 1.55
N ALA A 50 -31.70 -3.88 2.52
CA ALA A 50 -31.95 -4.29 3.89
C ALA A 50 -33.05 -3.48 4.60
N ARG A 51 -33.21 -2.21 4.20
CA ARG A 51 -34.27 -1.32 4.68
C ARG A 51 -35.60 -1.61 4.02
N SER A 52 -35.60 -1.91 2.73
CA SER A 52 -36.83 -2.13 1.96
C SER A 52 -37.44 -3.51 2.19
N HIS A 53 -36.66 -4.51 2.63
CA HIS A 53 -37.14 -5.88 2.69
C HIS A 53 -36.58 -6.67 3.90
N THR A 54 -37.47 -7.16 4.75
CA THR A 54 -37.14 -7.83 6.03
C THR A 54 -36.33 -9.12 5.84
N SER A 55 -36.55 -9.86 4.77
CA SER A 55 -35.77 -11.07 4.46
C SER A 55 -34.29 -10.78 4.15
N PHE A 56 -33.98 -9.57 3.69
CA PHE A 56 -32.61 -9.16 3.37
C PHE A 56 -31.92 -8.46 4.54
N THR A 57 -32.68 -8.03 5.55
CA THR A 57 -32.17 -7.29 6.72
C THR A 57 -30.99 -8.00 7.38
N ARG A 58 -31.15 -9.27 7.77
CA ARG A 58 -30.11 -10.02 8.50
C ARG A 58 -28.91 -10.38 7.63
N PRO A 59 -29.07 -10.93 6.40
CA PRO A 59 -27.95 -11.16 5.50
C PRO A 59 -27.16 -9.89 5.16
N ALA A 60 -27.86 -8.78 4.88
CA ALA A 60 -27.21 -7.52 4.57
C ALA A 60 -26.46 -6.95 5.77
N LEU A 61 -27.02 -7.00 6.99
CA LEU A 61 -26.30 -6.62 8.20
C LEU A 61 -25.04 -7.46 8.40
N ALA A 62 -25.11 -8.77 8.18
CA ALA A 62 -23.95 -9.64 8.27
C ALA A 62 -22.83 -9.20 7.32
N VAL A 63 -23.16 -8.79 6.09
CA VAL A 63 -22.20 -8.28 5.11
C VAL A 63 -21.67 -6.90 5.50
N LEU A 64 -22.54 -5.97 5.87
CA LEU A 64 -22.19 -4.59 6.22
C LEU A 64 -21.30 -4.51 7.48
N TRP A 65 -21.60 -5.33 8.50
CA TRP A 65 -20.80 -5.40 9.73
C TRP A 65 -19.52 -6.23 9.58
N ARG A 66 -19.41 -7.07 8.54
CA ARG A 66 -18.22 -7.89 8.32
C ARG A 66 -16.93 -7.06 8.20
N SER A 67 -17.02 -5.88 7.60
CA SER A 67 -15.87 -4.98 7.39
C SER A 67 -16.22 -3.55 7.74
N LEU A 68 -15.69 -3.06 8.86
CA LEU A 68 -15.90 -1.69 9.32
C LEU A 68 -14.76 -0.77 8.86
N PRO A 69 -15.08 0.43 8.33
CA PRO A 69 -14.07 1.40 7.86
C PRO A 69 -13.42 2.22 8.98
N SER A 70 -13.95 2.14 10.20
CA SER A 70 -13.40 2.76 11.42
C SER A 70 -14.00 2.09 12.66
N GLN A 71 -13.58 2.47 13.87
CA GLN A 71 -14.24 2.08 15.13
C GLN A 71 -15.58 2.81 15.38
N LYS A 72 -15.86 3.92 14.68
CA LYS A 72 -17.04 4.77 14.91
C LYS A 72 -18.40 4.07 14.83
N PRO A 73 -18.65 3.09 13.93
CA PRO A 73 -19.90 2.33 13.92
C PRO A 73 -20.15 1.56 15.23
N LEU A 74 -19.09 1.03 15.86
CA LEU A 74 -19.19 0.33 17.15
C LEU A 74 -19.49 1.32 18.28
N GLU A 75 -18.80 2.46 18.30
CA GLU A 75 -19.05 3.55 19.25
C GLU A 75 -20.50 4.03 19.19
N HIS A 76 -21.00 4.23 17.97
CA HIS A 76 -22.37 4.66 17.78
C HIS A 76 -23.34 3.57 18.27
N LEU A 77 -23.11 2.30 17.90
CA LEU A 77 -23.93 1.20 18.37
C LEU A 77 -23.99 1.16 19.91
N LEU A 78 -22.86 1.37 20.60
CA LEU A 78 -22.78 1.45 22.06
C LEU A 78 -23.63 2.59 22.64
N CYS A 79 -23.66 3.75 21.98
CA CYS A 79 -24.57 4.85 22.33
C CYS A 79 -26.04 4.46 22.11
N THR A 80 -26.37 3.85 20.98
CA THR A 80 -27.74 3.45 20.64
C THR A 80 -28.28 2.40 21.61
N VAL A 81 -27.46 1.42 22.00
CA VAL A 81 -27.85 0.43 23.01
C VAL A 81 -27.76 0.97 24.45
N GLY A 82 -27.44 2.25 24.64
CA GLY A 82 -27.45 2.93 25.94
C GLY A 82 -26.34 2.52 26.90
N ILE A 83 -25.25 1.94 26.41
CA ILE A 83 -24.05 1.60 27.19
C ILE A 83 -23.13 2.82 27.29
N ALA A 84 -22.94 3.51 26.18
CA ALA A 84 -22.15 4.74 26.11
C ALA A 84 -23.04 5.97 25.95
N GLN A 85 -22.47 7.14 26.21
CA GLN A 85 -23.06 8.42 25.85
C GLN A 85 -21.99 9.37 25.30
N ARG A 86 -22.42 10.34 24.48
CA ARG A 86 -21.60 11.49 24.10
C ARG A 86 -22.00 12.69 24.97
N PRO A 87 -21.04 13.45 25.52
CA PRO A 87 -21.37 14.64 26.32
C PRO A 87 -22.22 15.66 25.53
N PRO A 88 -23.13 16.41 26.18
CA PRO A 88 -23.81 17.53 25.54
C PRO A 88 -22.81 18.67 25.23
N GLY A 89 -23.01 19.39 24.12
CA GLY A 89 -22.07 20.45 23.65
C GLY A 89 -20.88 19.93 22.84
N SER A 90 -20.88 18.62 22.60
CA SER A 90 -19.86 17.88 21.89
C SER A 90 -19.97 18.07 20.37
N GLY A 91 -18.98 18.71 19.73
CA GLY A 91 -18.90 18.75 18.27
C GLY A 91 -18.91 17.34 17.67
N ARG A 92 -19.48 17.16 16.46
CA ARG A 92 -19.70 15.82 15.86
C ARG A 92 -18.43 15.01 15.60
N ASP A 93 -17.25 15.64 15.61
CA ASP A 93 -16.00 15.02 15.19
C ASP A 93 -14.96 15.08 16.33
N GLY A 94 -14.72 13.94 16.98
CA GLY A 94 -13.50 13.73 17.77
C GLY A 94 -13.63 13.68 19.30
N GLN A 95 -14.83 13.62 19.87
CA GLN A 95 -14.98 13.60 21.32
C GLN A 95 -15.04 12.19 21.93
N SER A 96 -14.43 12.08 23.11
CA SER A 96 -14.38 10.86 23.92
C SER A 96 -15.78 10.43 24.35
N LEU A 97 -16.05 9.13 24.24
CA LEU A 97 -17.24 8.50 24.79
C LEU A 97 -17.13 8.41 26.31
N GLU A 98 -18.26 8.51 26.99
CA GLU A 98 -18.37 8.22 28.41
C GLU A 98 -19.17 6.94 28.62
N MET A 99 -18.70 6.12 29.56
CA MET A 99 -19.44 4.93 30.00
C MET A 99 -20.67 5.38 30.81
N ARG A 100 -21.87 5.10 30.32
CA ARG A 100 -23.12 5.41 31.02
C ARG A 100 -23.61 4.24 31.86
N ARG A 101 -23.45 3.02 31.34
CA ARG A 101 -23.84 1.77 31.98
C ARG A 101 -22.80 0.72 31.68
N THR A 102 -22.52 -0.14 32.66
CA THR A 102 -21.64 -1.28 32.47
C THR A 102 -22.39 -2.42 31.76
N PRO A 103 -21.68 -3.36 31.11
CA PRO A 103 -22.28 -4.57 30.54
C PRO A 103 -23.19 -5.35 31.51
N GLU A 104 -22.85 -5.36 32.82
CA GLU A 104 -23.62 -6.05 33.86
C GLU A 104 -24.94 -5.34 34.16
N THR A 105 -24.90 -4.02 34.25
CA THR A 105 -26.08 -3.19 34.57
C THR A 105 -27.04 -3.05 33.38
N HIS A 106 -26.59 -3.33 32.16
CA HIS A 106 -27.42 -3.24 30.95
C HIS A 106 -27.28 -4.44 30.00
N ARG A 107 -27.51 -5.66 30.54
CA ARG A 107 -27.34 -6.93 29.83
C ARG A 107 -28.01 -7.00 28.46
N ALA A 108 -29.25 -6.49 28.32
CA ALA A 108 -29.97 -6.52 27.05
C ALA A 108 -29.27 -5.72 25.94
N GLY A 109 -28.74 -4.53 26.28
CA GLY A 109 -27.96 -3.73 25.33
C GLY A 109 -26.63 -4.39 24.99
N TRP A 110 -25.97 -5.02 25.97
CA TRP A 110 -24.71 -5.71 25.75
C TRP A 110 -24.85 -6.94 24.85
N VAL A 111 -25.87 -7.77 25.06
CA VAL A 111 -26.16 -8.92 24.18
C VAL A 111 -26.38 -8.46 22.74
N ARG A 112 -27.13 -7.38 22.55
CA ARG A 112 -27.35 -6.79 21.22
C ARG A 112 -26.05 -6.26 20.62
N PHE A 113 -25.20 -5.60 21.39
CA PHE A 113 -23.87 -5.19 20.93
C PHE A 113 -23.00 -6.38 20.53
N GLN A 114 -22.95 -7.43 21.36
CA GLN A 114 -22.19 -8.65 21.10
C GLN A 114 -22.65 -9.36 19.82
N GLU A 115 -23.96 -9.36 19.53
CA GLU A 115 -24.49 -9.91 18.28
C GLU A 115 -23.81 -9.27 17.07
N TYR A 116 -23.76 -7.93 16.99
CA TYR A 116 -23.11 -7.22 15.89
C TYR A 116 -21.59 -7.31 15.94
N ALA A 117 -20.98 -7.19 17.12
CA ALA A 117 -19.54 -7.31 17.31
C ALA A 117 -19.01 -8.67 16.83
N SER A 118 -19.80 -9.74 16.99
CA SER A 118 -19.48 -11.08 16.50
C SER A 118 -19.48 -11.21 14.97
N LEU A 119 -20.08 -10.26 14.25
CA LEU A 119 -20.10 -10.22 12.78
C LEU A 119 -18.82 -9.58 12.20
N VAL A 120 -18.12 -8.76 12.98
CA VAL A 120 -16.92 -8.05 12.53
C VAL A 120 -15.79 -9.02 12.25
N ARG A 121 -15.22 -8.95 11.04
CA ARG A 121 -14.02 -9.70 10.60
C ARG A 121 -12.86 -8.78 10.27
N LYS A 122 -13.17 -7.57 9.79
CA LYS A 122 -12.21 -6.54 9.40
C LYS A 122 -12.55 -5.21 10.03
N ILE A 123 -11.57 -4.51 10.59
CA ILE A 123 -11.73 -3.16 11.13
C ILE A 123 -10.53 -2.28 10.79
N VAL A 124 -10.78 -1.00 10.58
CA VAL A 124 -9.73 0.03 10.60
C VAL A 124 -9.82 0.77 11.93
N LEU A 125 -8.69 0.95 12.60
CA LEU A 125 -8.57 1.63 13.86
C LEU A 125 -7.75 2.90 13.67
N ASP A 126 -8.23 3.99 14.25
CA ASP A 126 -7.46 5.22 14.42
C ASP A 126 -7.20 5.41 15.93
N PRO A 127 -5.97 5.17 16.41
CA PRO A 127 -5.62 5.33 17.82
C PRO A 127 -5.35 6.79 18.19
N LEU A 128 -5.36 7.73 17.23
CA LEU A 128 -5.13 9.14 17.53
C LEU A 128 -6.44 9.87 17.82
N THR A 129 -6.44 10.66 18.89
CA THR A 129 -7.61 11.44 19.30
C THR A 129 -7.38 12.93 19.10
N ASP A 130 -8.41 13.64 18.61
CA ASP A 130 -8.35 15.07 18.31
C ASP A 130 -8.25 15.98 19.54
N ASN A 131 -7.97 15.45 20.73
CA ASN A 131 -8.07 16.20 21.97
C ASN A 131 -6.68 16.67 22.46
N PRO A 132 -6.24 17.89 22.09
CA PRO A 132 -4.97 18.44 22.55
C PRO A 132 -4.93 18.76 24.05
N CYS A 133 -6.09 18.77 24.72
CA CYS A 133 -6.20 19.18 26.13
C CYS A 133 -6.13 18.02 27.13
N MET A 134 -6.00 16.77 26.68
CA MET A 134 -5.92 15.62 27.59
C MET A 134 -4.51 15.50 28.20
N PRO A 135 -4.36 15.60 29.53
CA PRO A 135 -3.07 15.38 30.17
C PRO A 135 -2.62 13.93 29.97
N ALA A 136 -1.33 13.74 29.65
CA ALA A 136 -0.73 12.46 29.28
C ALA A 136 -0.95 11.32 30.31
N GLY A 137 -1.24 11.65 31.57
CA GLY A 137 -1.49 10.66 32.63
C GLY A 137 -2.86 9.97 32.59
N ARG A 138 -3.82 10.40 31.75
CA ARG A 138 -5.19 9.81 31.70
C ARG A 138 -5.40 8.80 30.55
N LEU A 139 -4.36 8.43 29.83
CA LEU A 139 -4.49 7.60 28.61
C LEU A 139 -4.83 6.12 28.89
N GLN A 140 -4.69 5.64 30.12
CA GLN A 140 -5.09 4.27 30.48
C GLN A 140 -6.59 4.12 30.81
N ASP A 141 -7.31 5.23 30.99
CA ASP A 141 -8.71 5.24 31.40
C ASP A 141 -9.64 5.71 30.27
N THR A 142 -9.34 5.26 29.04
CA THR A 142 -10.18 5.58 27.89
C THR A 142 -11.41 4.69 27.87
N PHE A 143 -12.44 5.10 27.13
CA PHE A 143 -13.69 4.35 27.04
C PHE A 143 -13.48 2.88 26.65
N TRP A 144 -12.58 2.63 25.70
CA TRP A 144 -12.32 1.27 25.22
C TRP A 144 -11.52 0.43 26.21
N SER A 145 -10.60 1.03 26.98
CA SER A 145 -9.90 0.29 28.05
C SER A 145 -10.86 -0.08 29.19
N GLN A 146 -11.75 0.84 29.57
CA GLN A 146 -12.84 0.56 30.51
C GLN A 146 -13.76 -0.55 30.00
N LEU A 147 -14.21 -0.49 28.74
CA LEU A 147 -15.06 -1.52 28.17
C LEU A 147 -14.36 -2.90 28.10
N SER A 148 -13.05 -2.89 27.84
CA SER A 148 -12.25 -4.11 27.80
C SER A 148 -12.12 -4.77 29.17
N SER A 149 -12.08 -3.99 30.26
CA SER A 149 -11.98 -4.55 31.62
C SER A 149 -13.25 -5.29 32.03
N PHE A 150 -14.43 -4.82 31.60
CA PHE A 150 -15.72 -5.49 31.85
C PHE A 150 -15.97 -6.73 30.97
N SER A 151 -15.36 -6.80 29.78
CA SER A 151 -15.58 -7.90 28.85
C SER A 151 -14.67 -9.11 29.08
N HIS A 152 -13.67 -8.99 29.96
CA HIS A 152 -12.73 -10.07 30.26
C HIS A 152 -13.46 -11.32 30.82
N PRO A 153 -13.22 -12.54 30.28
CA PRO A 153 -12.11 -12.94 29.40
C PRO A 153 -12.40 -12.85 27.89
N GLN A 154 -13.61 -12.46 27.47
CA GLN A 154 -14.00 -12.51 26.07
C GLN A 154 -13.55 -11.23 25.32
N PRO A 155 -12.83 -11.34 24.20
CA PRO A 155 -12.50 -10.17 23.38
C PRO A 155 -13.77 -9.46 22.87
N ILE A 156 -13.76 -8.13 22.85
CA ILE A 156 -14.87 -7.29 22.38
C ILE A 156 -15.31 -7.68 20.96
N LEU A 157 -14.34 -7.97 20.07
CA LEU A 157 -14.56 -8.41 18.70
C LEU A 157 -14.09 -9.87 18.55
N PRO A 158 -14.89 -10.88 18.94
CA PRO A 158 -14.40 -12.25 19.14
C PRO A 158 -14.02 -13.02 17.88
N ARG A 159 -14.35 -12.48 16.70
CA ARG A 159 -14.06 -13.09 15.40
C ARG A 159 -13.25 -12.17 14.49
N LEU A 160 -12.54 -11.20 15.07
CA LEU A 160 -11.70 -10.30 14.28
C LEU A 160 -10.54 -11.08 13.65
N GLU A 161 -10.43 -10.98 12.32
CA GLU A 161 -9.40 -11.67 11.52
C GLU A 161 -8.40 -10.68 10.92
N ARG A 162 -8.85 -9.46 10.62
CA ARG A 162 -8.04 -8.43 9.94
C ARG A 162 -8.18 -7.10 10.65
N ALA A 163 -7.07 -6.45 10.96
CA ALA A 163 -7.06 -5.10 11.51
C ALA A 163 -6.11 -4.21 10.70
N ALA A 164 -6.52 -2.98 10.46
CA ALA A 164 -5.63 -1.94 9.94
C ALA A 164 -5.56 -0.81 10.96
N ILE A 165 -4.38 -0.37 11.33
CA ILE A 165 -4.16 0.80 12.18
C ILE A 165 -3.70 1.91 11.25
N ARG A 166 -4.51 2.94 11.09
CA ARG A 166 -4.24 4.04 10.17
C ARG A 166 -4.38 5.35 10.91
N ASN A 167 -3.42 6.23 10.69
CA ASN A 167 -3.50 7.60 11.13
C ASN A 167 -3.72 8.51 9.91
N ALA A 168 -4.84 9.24 9.90
CA ALA A 168 -5.14 10.22 8.85
C ALA A 168 -4.61 11.64 9.18
N LYS A 169 -4.16 11.90 10.41
CA LYS A 169 -3.92 13.25 10.92
C LYS A 169 -2.50 13.46 11.45
N ILE A 170 -2.05 14.71 11.41
CA ILE A 170 -0.70 15.12 11.81
C ILE A 170 -0.52 14.94 13.33
N PRO A 171 0.65 14.45 13.83
CA PRO A 171 0.88 13.94 15.19
C PRO A 171 0.77 14.93 16.37
N ARG A 172 -0.05 15.96 16.32
CA ARG A 172 -0.37 16.82 17.48
C ARG A 172 -1.33 16.14 18.48
N PHE A 173 -1.56 14.84 18.34
CA PHE A 173 -2.64 14.11 19.00
C PHE A 173 -2.12 13.19 20.10
N THR A 174 -2.97 12.97 21.10
CA THR A 174 -2.74 11.97 22.14
C THR A 174 -3.16 10.59 21.64
N VAL A 175 -2.51 9.55 22.17
CA VAL A 175 -2.70 8.16 21.77
C VAL A 175 -3.71 7.51 22.70
N ASP A 176 -4.84 7.06 22.17
CA ASP A 176 -5.79 6.22 22.88
C ASP A 176 -5.38 4.75 22.74
N ASP A 177 -4.57 4.28 23.69
CA ASP A 177 -4.14 2.88 23.76
C ASP A 177 -5.33 1.93 23.96
N GLY A 178 -6.45 2.40 24.52
CA GLY A 178 -7.64 1.57 24.72
C GLY A 178 -8.30 1.13 23.42
N VAL A 179 -8.22 1.92 22.34
CA VAL A 179 -8.69 1.48 21.01
C VAL A 179 -7.96 0.21 20.56
N LEU A 180 -6.70 0.04 20.96
CA LEU A 180 -5.92 -1.16 20.64
C LEU A 180 -6.41 -2.40 21.38
N CYS A 181 -7.20 -2.28 22.45
CA CYS A 181 -7.88 -3.40 23.11
C CYS A 181 -8.95 -4.07 22.22
N LEU A 182 -9.35 -3.44 21.10
CA LEU A 182 -10.18 -4.07 20.07
C LEU A 182 -9.42 -5.16 19.29
N LEU A 183 -8.08 -5.13 19.33
CA LEU A 183 -7.25 -6.18 18.77
C LEU A 183 -7.35 -7.43 19.65
N ASN A 184 -7.31 -8.60 19.03
CA ASN A 184 -7.40 -9.86 19.74
C ASN A 184 -6.36 -10.87 19.21
N SER A 185 -6.23 -12.01 19.90
CA SER A 185 -5.28 -13.05 19.53
C SER A 185 -5.67 -13.86 18.27
N SER A 186 -6.88 -13.69 17.72
CA SER A 186 -7.34 -14.37 16.49
C SER A 186 -7.01 -13.63 15.20
N ILE A 187 -6.44 -12.42 15.29
CA ILE A 187 -6.02 -11.64 14.12
C ILE A 187 -4.99 -12.44 13.32
N ARG A 188 -5.21 -12.50 12.01
CA ARG A 188 -4.34 -13.12 11.03
C ARG A 188 -3.64 -12.09 10.16
N GLU A 189 -4.25 -10.93 9.95
CA GLU A 189 -3.70 -9.86 9.12
C GLU A 189 -3.71 -8.53 9.86
N LEU A 190 -2.53 -7.93 9.98
CA LEU A 190 -2.33 -6.64 10.64
C LEU A 190 -1.59 -5.68 9.69
N ASP A 191 -2.23 -4.55 9.37
CA ASP A 191 -1.64 -3.48 8.54
C ASP A 191 -1.53 -2.18 9.35
N ILE A 192 -0.32 -1.78 9.70
CA ILE A 192 -0.05 -0.56 10.47
C ILE A 192 0.55 0.46 9.52
N ARG A 193 -0.11 1.61 9.38
CA ARG A 193 0.38 2.73 8.58
C ARG A 193 0.26 4.02 9.36
N LEU A 194 1.41 4.55 9.77
CA LEU A 194 1.49 5.79 10.52
C LEU A 194 2.27 6.81 9.69
N VAL A 195 1.55 7.80 9.17
CA VAL A 195 2.15 8.91 8.42
C VAL A 195 2.62 9.96 9.41
N PHE A 196 3.93 10.22 9.46
CA PHE A 196 4.50 11.32 10.23
C PHE A 196 5.09 12.37 9.28
N PRO A 197 4.91 13.66 9.55
CA PRO A 197 5.59 14.71 8.82
C PRO A 197 7.11 14.53 8.96
N GLN A 198 7.81 14.38 7.85
CA GLN A 198 9.25 14.09 7.79
C GLN A 198 10.15 15.16 8.46
N ALA A 199 9.59 16.33 8.78
CA ALA A 199 10.35 17.51 9.19
C ALA A 199 10.67 17.58 10.69
N THR A 200 9.98 16.82 11.54
CA THR A 200 10.30 16.81 12.98
C THR A 200 11.34 15.72 13.22
N LEU A 201 12.60 16.12 13.41
CA LEU A 201 13.67 15.27 13.94
C LEU A 201 13.13 14.52 15.17
N LEU A 202 12.76 13.26 14.99
CA LEU A 202 12.06 12.50 16.01
C LEU A 202 12.94 12.38 17.27
N PRO A 203 12.35 12.52 18.47
CA PRO A 203 13.03 12.17 19.71
C PRO A 203 13.47 10.70 19.68
N ARG A 204 14.60 10.42 20.34
CA ARG A 204 15.25 9.10 20.34
C ARG A 204 14.45 8.03 21.11
N GLU A 205 13.48 8.44 21.91
CA GLU A 205 12.72 7.55 22.78
C GLU A 205 11.43 7.03 22.11
N PRO A 206 11.05 5.76 22.37
CA PRO A 206 9.80 5.21 21.88
C PRO A 206 8.60 5.95 22.42
N THR A 207 7.79 6.42 21.49
CA THR A 207 6.47 7.00 21.78
C THR A 207 5.59 5.96 22.46
N PRO A 208 4.63 6.39 23.30
CA PRO A 208 3.66 5.48 23.93
C PRO A 208 2.97 4.57 22.91
N LEU A 209 2.59 5.11 21.74
CA LEU A 209 2.00 4.33 20.65
C LEU A 209 2.91 3.22 20.16
N GLU A 210 4.20 3.48 19.94
CA GLU A 210 5.13 2.45 19.46
C GLU A 210 5.26 1.31 20.47
N LYS A 211 5.31 1.62 21.78
CA LYS A 211 5.33 0.61 22.86
C LYS A 211 4.03 -0.20 22.89
N ALA A 212 2.89 0.47 22.77
CA ALA A 212 1.59 -0.17 22.76
C ALA A 212 1.43 -1.10 21.54
N LEU A 213 1.86 -0.65 20.36
CA LEU A 213 1.88 -1.45 19.13
C LEU A 213 2.82 -2.66 19.24
N ALA A 214 4.03 -2.47 19.78
CA ALA A 214 4.96 -3.57 20.01
C ALA A 214 4.35 -4.65 20.92
N THR A 215 3.69 -4.22 22.00
CA THR A 215 2.97 -5.11 22.93
C THR A 215 1.82 -5.85 22.23
N CYS A 216 1.02 -5.13 21.43
CA CYS A 216 -0.08 -5.72 20.66
C CYS A 216 0.44 -6.78 19.68
N ILE A 217 1.46 -6.46 18.88
CA ILE A 217 2.04 -7.39 17.90
C ILE A 217 2.58 -8.64 18.62
N ALA A 218 3.31 -8.49 19.72
CA ALA A 218 3.85 -9.61 20.49
C ALA A 218 2.76 -10.55 21.03
N SER A 219 1.56 -10.03 21.32
CA SER A 219 0.43 -10.80 21.86
C SER A 219 -0.32 -11.63 20.80
N ILE A 220 -0.30 -11.24 19.52
CA ILE A 220 -1.07 -11.88 18.44
C ILE A 220 -0.28 -13.08 17.88
N LYS A 221 -0.55 -14.29 18.37
CA LYS A 221 0.19 -15.50 17.96
C LYS A 221 -0.23 -16.09 16.61
N SER A 222 -1.44 -15.78 16.13
CA SER A 222 -1.98 -16.34 14.87
C SER A 222 -1.65 -15.51 13.62
N LEU A 223 -0.72 -14.57 13.71
CA LEU A 223 -0.44 -13.63 12.64
C LEU A 223 0.17 -14.32 11.40
N GLU A 224 -0.47 -14.16 10.25
CA GLU A 224 -0.05 -14.69 8.94
C GLU A 224 0.46 -13.57 8.02
N VAL A 225 -0.10 -12.36 8.14
CA VAL A 225 0.22 -11.19 7.31
C VAL A 225 0.52 -10.02 8.23
N LEU A 226 1.72 -9.46 8.11
CA LEU A 226 2.13 -8.25 8.81
C LEU A 226 2.63 -7.22 7.81
N SER A 227 2.01 -6.04 7.81
CA SER A 227 2.40 -4.89 7.02
C SER A 227 2.59 -3.72 7.96
N ILE A 228 3.77 -3.12 7.97
CA ILE A 228 4.12 -2.01 8.84
C ILE A 228 4.80 -0.94 8.01
N ASP A 229 4.25 0.26 8.09
CA ASP A 229 4.77 1.49 7.52
C ASP A 229 4.80 2.55 8.63
N VAL A 230 5.95 2.65 9.29
CA VAL A 230 6.17 3.54 10.44
C VAL A 230 7.55 4.19 10.34
N PRO A 231 7.77 5.38 10.93
CA PRO A 231 9.06 6.05 10.84
C PRO A 231 10.20 5.33 11.55
N ASN A 232 9.89 4.61 12.65
CA ASN A 232 10.88 3.90 13.44
C ASN A 232 10.47 2.45 13.70
N LEU A 233 10.72 1.62 12.69
CA LEU A 233 10.31 0.21 12.70
C LEU A 233 10.87 -0.57 13.89
N ALA A 234 12.10 -0.29 14.30
CA ALA A 234 12.80 -1.00 15.38
C ALA A 234 12.13 -0.83 16.76
N LEU A 235 11.32 0.21 16.93
CA LEU A 235 10.58 0.45 18.18
C LEU A 235 9.25 -0.31 18.24
N VAL A 236 8.72 -0.71 17.07
CA VAL A 236 7.42 -1.38 16.95
C VAL A 236 7.60 -2.90 16.81
N VAL A 237 8.66 -3.34 16.13
CA VAL A 237 8.91 -4.76 15.89
C VAL A 237 10.35 -5.13 16.16
N ASP A 238 10.51 -6.10 17.07
CA ASP A 238 11.75 -6.83 17.24
C ASP A 238 11.83 -8.00 16.23
N LEU A 239 12.64 -7.83 15.18
CA LEU A 239 12.81 -8.85 14.15
C LEU A 239 13.42 -10.15 14.69
N GLU A 240 14.21 -10.11 15.77
CA GLU A 240 14.88 -11.28 16.33
C GLU A 240 13.86 -12.24 17.00
N SER A 241 12.79 -11.69 17.59
CA SER A 241 11.73 -12.49 18.20
C SER A 241 10.61 -12.89 17.23
N LEU A 242 10.48 -12.27 16.05
CA LEU A 242 9.44 -12.59 15.06
C LEU A 242 9.30 -14.10 14.76
N PRO A 243 10.39 -14.88 14.51
CA PRO A 243 10.25 -16.29 14.20
C PRO A 243 9.63 -17.11 15.34
N ARG A 244 9.90 -16.72 16.58
CA ARG A 244 9.37 -17.40 17.78
C ARG A 244 7.94 -16.95 18.08
N SER A 245 7.67 -15.67 17.90
CA SER A 245 6.38 -15.06 18.22
C SER A 245 5.31 -15.34 17.18
N HIS A 246 5.69 -15.44 15.90
CA HIS A 246 4.79 -15.50 14.74
C HIS A 246 5.21 -16.55 13.70
N PRO A 247 5.30 -17.85 14.05
CA PRO A 247 5.82 -18.90 13.14
C PRO A 247 4.96 -19.14 11.88
N ARG A 248 3.72 -18.63 11.84
CA ARG A 248 2.80 -18.72 10.71
C ARG A 248 2.92 -17.58 9.71
N LEU A 249 3.81 -16.62 9.96
CA LEU A 249 3.97 -15.44 9.12
C LEU A 249 4.40 -15.85 7.71
N ARG A 250 3.56 -15.52 6.72
CA ARG A 250 3.78 -15.82 5.30
C ARG A 250 4.01 -14.56 4.45
N TYR A 251 3.52 -13.42 4.92
CA TYR A 251 3.65 -12.13 4.27
C TYR A 251 4.19 -11.13 5.28
N LEU A 252 5.30 -10.48 4.94
CA LEU A 252 5.93 -9.47 5.75
C LEU A 252 6.26 -8.25 4.89
N LYS A 253 5.71 -7.09 5.26
CA LYS A 253 6.03 -5.80 4.64
C LYS A 253 6.50 -4.83 5.72
N LEU A 254 7.71 -4.32 5.53
CA LEU A 254 8.44 -3.49 6.47
C LEU A 254 8.92 -2.24 5.74
N ILE A 255 8.16 -1.15 5.87
CA ILE A 255 8.54 0.15 5.36
C ILE A 255 8.98 1.01 6.55
N ASN A 256 10.24 1.42 6.50
CA ASN A 256 10.85 2.29 7.48
C ASN A 256 11.03 3.68 6.87
N GLY A 257 10.29 4.67 7.37
CA GLY A 257 10.26 6.01 6.77
C GLY A 257 11.43 6.91 7.17
N ALA A 258 12.03 6.70 8.34
CA ALA A 258 12.98 7.66 8.90
C ALA A 258 14.22 7.04 9.54
N SER A 259 14.17 5.81 10.05
CA SER A 259 15.29 5.30 10.84
C SER A 259 16.43 4.74 9.97
N SER A 260 17.66 5.03 10.39
CA SER A 260 18.91 4.63 9.72
C SER A 260 19.35 3.21 10.04
N LEU A 261 18.52 2.44 10.74
CA LEU A 261 18.84 1.06 11.09
C LEU A 261 18.37 0.16 9.96
N GLU A 262 19.33 -0.37 9.20
CA GLU A 262 19.10 -1.50 8.31
C GLU A 262 18.80 -2.71 9.21
N PRO A 263 17.54 -3.17 9.25
CA PRO A 263 17.20 -4.22 10.18
C PRO A 263 17.84 -5.53 9.70
N SER A 264 18.50 -6.25 10.61
CA SER A 264 19.09 -7.56 10.29
C SER A 264 18.00 -8.46 9.73
N LEU A 265 18.12 -8.87 8.46
CA LEU A 265 17.17 -9.80 7.84
C LEU A 265 17.43 -11.26 8.23
N ARG A 266 18.52 -11.53 8.97
CA ARG A 266 18.93 -12.88 9.36
C ARG A 266 17.86 -13.66 10.13
N PRO A 267 17.11 -13.05 11.08
CA PRO A 267 16.04 -13.75 11.79
C PRO A 267 14.94 -14.24 10.87
N LEU A 268 14.69 -13.53 9.76
CA LEU A 268 13.63 -13.87 8.82
C LEU A 268 13.88 -15.19 8.09
N ALA A 269 15.14 -15.66 8.03
CA ALA A 269 15.48 -16.98 7.52
C ALA A 269 14.90 -18.12 8.36
N ALA A 270 14.61 -17.87 9.65
CA ALA A 270 13.98 -18.84 10.54
C ALA A 270 12.45 -18.88 10.41
N LEU A 271 11.83 -18.06 9.55
CA LEU A 271 10.39 -18.10 9.28
C LEU A 271 10.09 -19.15 8.19
N PRO A 272 9.55 -20.33 8.55
CA PRO A 272 9.43 -21.46 7.62
C PRO A 272 8.40 -21.21 6.50
N ASN A 273 7.42 -20.33 6.76
CA ASN A 273 6.29 -20.09 5.88
C ASN A 273 6.39 -18.77 5.09
N LEU A 274 7.49 -18.02 5.24
CA LEU A 274 7.65 -16.71 4.62
C LEU A 274 7.72 -16.84 3.09
N LYS A 275 6.68 -16.32 2.41
CA LYS A 275 6.54 -16.35 0.93
C LYS A 275 6.72 -14.97 0.30
N TYR A 276 6.33 -13.91 1.01
CA TYR A 276 6.43 -12.54 0.54
C TYR A 276 7.20 -11.70 1.57
N LEU A 277 8.21 -10.98 1.10
CA LEU A 277 8.98 -10.02 1.88
C LEU A 277 9.04 -8.68 1.13
N HIS A 278 8.60 -7.60 1.76
CA HIS A 278 8.88 -6.23 1.32
C HIS A 278 9.70 -5.52 2.39
N THR A 279 10.87 -5.02 2.03
CA THR A 279 11.74 -4.23 2.92
C THR A 279 12.10 -2.88 2.31
N ASN A 280 12.37 -1.88 3.13
CA ASN A 280 12.93 -0.59 2.71
C ASN A 280 14.41 -0.49 3.08
N LEU A 281 15.26 -0.28 2.09
CA LEU A 281 16.70 -0.05 2.22
C LEU A 281 16.95 1.47 2.26
N CYS A 282 16.90 2.01 3.47
CA CYS A 282 17.28 3.40 3.73
C CYS A 282 18.80 3.48 3.93
N ARG A 283 19.45 4.46 3.27
CA ARG A 283 20.89 4.70 3.40
C ARG A 283 21.24 5.10 4.83
N SER A 284 21.99 4.26 5.52
CA SER A 284 22.70 4.66 6.73
C SER A 284 24.11 5.05 6.34
N GLU A 285 24.37 6.35 6.15
CA GLU A 285 25.72 6.86 5.88
C GLU A 285 26.72 6.57 7.03
N ARG A 286 26.25 6.00 8.14
CA ARG A 286 27.00 5.89 9.40
C ARG A 286 27.13 4.49 9.98
N VAL A 287 26.55 3.45 9.38
CA VAL A 287 26.63 2.09 9.94
C VAL A 287 27.39 1.18 8.98
N THR A 288 28.71 1.17 9.13
CA THR A 288 29.64 0.30 8.42
C THR A 288 29.74 -1.11 9.02
N VAL A 289 28.86 -1.51 9.95
CA VAL A 289 28.93 -2.85 10.54
C VAL A 289 28.54 -3.86 9.45
N PRO A 290 29.48 -4.66 8.93
CA PRO A 290 29.19 -5.59 7.85
C PRO A 290 28.26 -6.67 8.38
N ILE A 291 27.08 -6.85 7.78
CA ILE A 291 26.27 -8.04 8.05
C ILE A 291 27.14 -9.26 7.70
N ARG A 292 27.47 -10.07 8.71
CA ARG A 292 28.35 -11.23 8.55
C ARG A 292 27.55 -12.43 8.03
N GLY A 293 27.80 -12.77 6.76
CA GLY A 293 27.42 -14.05 6.15
C GLY A 293 26.16 -14.02 5.28
N PRO A 294 26.01 -15.01 4.37
CA PRO A 294 24.83 -15.16 3.52
C PRO A 294 23.61 -15.61 4.35
N ILE A 295 22.44 -15.10 4.00
CA ILE A 295 21.13 -15.38 4.58
C ILE A 295 20.34 -16.18 3.55
N THR A 296 19.89 -17.39 3.89
CA THR A 296 19.05 -18.19 2.99
C THR A 296 17.61 -18.18 3.45
N ILE A 297 16.70 -17.65 2.63
CA ILE A 297 15.25 -17.64 2.90
C ILE A 297 14.59 -18.62 1.93
N ALA A 298 14.60 -19.90 2.27
CA ALA A 298 14.26 -20.99 1.34
C ALA A 298 12.83 -20.93 0.78
N GLY A 299 11.87 -20.42 1.56
CA GLY A 299 10.45 -20.33 1.18
C GLY A 299 10.06 -19.09 0.36
N LEU A 300 10.97 -18.11 0.21
CA LEU A 300 10.64 -16.81 -0.34
C LEU A 300 10.34 -16.90 -1.84
N ARG A 301 9.15 -16.41 -2.24
CA ARG A 301 8.67 -16.37 -3.63
C ARG A 301 8.65 -14.96 -4.20
N THR A 302 8.33 -13.98 -3.37
CA THR A 302 8.26 -12.57 -3.77
C THR A 302 9.11 -11.73 -2.85
N LEU A 303 10.03 -10.97 -3.45
CA LEU A 303 10.88 -10.00 -2.76
C LEU A 303 10.63 -8.64 -3.39
N ALA A 304 10.08 -7.72 -2.60
CA ALA A 304 9.94 -6.33 -2.94
C ALA A 304 10.92 -5.48 -2.13
N VAL A 305 11.60 -4.55 -2.79
CA VAL A 305 12.62 -3.73 -2.18
C VAL A 305 12.34 -2.28 -2.51
N SER A 306 12.07 -1.47 -1.49
CA SER A 306 12.14 -0.01 -1.64
C SER A 306 13.56 0.43 -1.34
N CYS A 307 14.14 1.34 -2.12
CA CYS A 307 15.51 1.79 -1.87
C CYS A 307 15.71 3.22 -2.35
N TYR A 308 16.54 3.99 -1.66
CA TYR A 308 16.99 5.30 -2.14
C TYR A 308 18.23 5.18 -3.04
N GLU A 309 19.07 4.19 -2.75
CA GLU A 309 20.31 3.92 -3.47
C GLU A 309 20.29 2.54 -4.09
N VAL A 310 20.76 2.45 -5.33
CA VAL A 310 20.76 1.19 -6.09
C VAL A 310 21.85 0.24 -5.58
N SER A 311 22.96 0.77 -5.07
CA SER A 311 24.01 0.00 -4.40
C SER A 311 23.51 -0.85 -3.23
N ALA A 312 22.47 -0.41 -2.53
CA ALA A 312 21.85 -1.17 -1.45
C ALA A 312 21.24 -2.49 -1.95
N ILE A 313 20.77 -2.52 -3.20
CA ILE A 313 20.25 -3.72 -3.84
C ILE A 313 21.36 -4.75 -4.01
N SER A 314 22.58 -4.36 -4.41
CA SER A 314 23.72 -5.29 -4.44
C SER A 314 23.99 -5.90 -3.09
N SER A 315 24.13 -5.05 -2.06
CA SER A 315 24.42 -5.50 -0.70
C SER A 315 23.37 -6.50 -0.21
N LEU A 316 22.10 -6.29 -0.58
CA LEU A 316 21.03 -7.22 -0.31
C LEU A 316 21.18 -8.53 -1.11
N LEU A 317 21.37 -8.45 -2.42
CA LEU A 317 21.43 -9.62 -3.32
C LEU A 317 22.67 -10.50 -3.10
N ASP A 318 23.80 -9.92 -2.71
CA ASP A 318 25.02 -10.66 -2.36
C ASP A 318 24.83 -11.49 -1.08
N ARG A 319 23.93 -11.04 -0.20
CA ARG A 319 23.68 -11.67 1.10
C ARG A 319 22.47 -12.59 1.08
N VAL A 320 21.39 -12.22 0.41
CA VAL A 320 20.13 -12.97 0.45
C VAL A 320 20.07 -14.00 -0.67
N LYS A 321 20.06 -15.27 -0.29
CA LYS A 321 19.79 -16.41 -1.17
C LYS A 321 18.33 -16.82 -1.05
N ALA A 322 17.60 -16.74 -2.16
CA ALA A 322 16.20 -17.12 -2.24
C ALA A 322 15.98 -18.03 -3.48
N PRO A 323 16.32 -19.33 -3.40
CA PRO A 323 16.34 -20.22 -4.56
C PRO A 323 14.97 -20.40 -5.23
N ARG A 324 13.88 -20.15 -4.50
CA ARG A 324 12.49 -20.23 -4.97
C ARG A 324 11.89 -18.87 -5.36
N LEU A 325 12.72 -17.82 -5.43
CA LEU A 325 12.26 -16.48 -5.77
C LEU A 325 11.74 -16.47 -7.21
N SER A 326 10.45 -16.20 -7.35
CA SER A 326 9.75 -16.11 -8.63
C SER A 326 9.45 -14.67 -9.04
N THR A 327 9.39 -13.75 -8.08
CA THR A 327 9.06 -12.35 -8.31
C THR A 327 10.00 -11.44 -7.57
N PHE A 328 10.64 -10.52 -8.30
CA PHE A 328 11.49 -9.49 -7.73
C PHE A 328 10.98 -8.12 -8.15
N SER A 329 10.69 -7.26 -7.17
CA SER A 329 10.18 -5.90 -7.39
C SER A 329 11.08 -4.89 -6.70
N VAL A 330 11.47 -3.84 -7.41
CA VAL A 330 12.29 -2.75 -6.90
C VAL A 330 11.51 -1.45 -7.05
N CYS A 331 11.44 -0.67 -5.98
CA CYS A 331 10.86 0.66 -5.96
C CYS A 331 11.92 1.67 -5.53
N LYS A 332 12.56 2.34 -6.50
CA LYS A 332 13.54 3.38 -6.23
C LYS A 332 12.85 4.67 -5.78
N MET A 333 13.17 5.14 -4.59
CA MET A 333 12.65 6.36 -3.98
C MET A 333 13.63 7.52 -4.18
N TYR A 334 13.15 8.68 -4.63
CA TYR A 334 13.96 9.89 -4.75
C TYR A 334 13.65 10.85 -3.60
N ARG A 335 14.66 11.12 -2.75
CA ARG A 335 14.53 12.00 -1.57
C ARG A 335 14.64 13.48 -1.92
N ASP A 336 15.52 13.81 -2.87
CA ASP A 336 15.83 15.17 -3.28
C ASP A 336 16.09 15.22 -4.78
N ARG A 337 15.64 16.30 -5.43
CA ARG A 337 15.85 16.54 -6.87
C ARG A 337 17.32 16.63 -7.22
N ASN A 338 18.15 17.12 -6.31
CA ASN A 338 19.57 17.31 -6.55
C ASN A 338 20.36 16.00 -6.60
N HIS A 339 19.78 14.90 -6.09
CA HIS A 339 20.41 13.58 -6.04
C HIS A 339 19.93 12.64 -7.15
N ALA A 340 19.16 13.16 -8.12
CA ALA A 340 18.83 12.43 -9.34
C ALA A 340 20.04 12.37 -10.29
N GLY A 341 21.15 11.82 -9.80
CA GLY A 341 22.23 11.38 -10.67
C GLY A 341 21.69 10.34 -11.66
N PRO A 342 22.19 10.30 -12.91
CA PRO A 342 21.84 9.26 -13.85
C PRO A 342 22.12 7.91 -13.18
N LEU A 343 21.13 7.01 -13.20
CA LEU A 343 21.38 5.61 -12.88
C LEU A 343 22.48 5.12 -13.81
N ALA A 344 23.66 4.85 -13.27
CA ALA A 344 24.72 4.25 -14.07
C ALA A 344 24.21 2.88 -14.55
N ALA A 345 23.93 2.74 -15.85
CA ALA A 345 23.42 1.49 -16.43
C ALA A 345 24.31 0.29 -16.06
N GLN A 346 25.61 0.53 -15.92
CA GLN A 346 26.58 -0.46 -15.47
C GLN A 346 26.32 -0.97 -14.03
N GLU A 347 25.90 -0.10 -13.11
CA GLU A 347 25.59 -0.50 -11.74
C GLU A 347 24.34 -1.38 -11.71
N LEU A 348 23.25 -0.95 -12.34
CA LEU A 348 22.02 -1.75 -12.41
C LEU A 348 22.29 -3.09 -13.09
N SER A 349 22.99 -3.09 -14.22
CA SER A 349 23.39 -4.31 -14.95
C SER A 349 24.19 -5.27 -14.05
N ARG A 350 25.12 -4.75 -13.23
CA ARG A 350 25.84 -5.57 -12.26
C ARG A 350 24.89 -6.22 -11.25
N HIS A 351 23.91 -5.49 -10.74
CA HIS A 351 22.97 -5.98 -9.73
C HIS A 351 22.03 -7.03 -10.31
N LEU A 352 21.56 -6.83 -11.54
CA LEU A 352 20.70 -7.77 -12.24
C LEU A 352 21.44 -9.07 -12.58
N ARG A 353 22.75 -9.02 -12.90
CA ARG A 353 23.57 -10.23 -13.05
C ARG A 353 23.59 -11.05 -11.76
N THR A 354 23.84 -10.42 -10.63
CA THR A 354 23.78 -11.08 -9.32
C THR A 354 22.39 -11.66 -9.05
N LEU A 355 21.32 -10.91 -9.35
CA LEU A 355 19.94 -11.37 -9.19
C LEU A 355 19.68 -12.66 -9.97
N VAL A 356 19.98 -12.67 -11.27
CA VAL A 356 19.74 -13.82 -12.16
C VAL A 356 20.57 -15.03 -11.73
N ALA A 357 21.83 -14.81 -11.34
CA ALA A 357 22.68 -15.88 -10.82
C ALA A 357 22.13 -16.50 -9.53
N ASN A 358 21.56 -15.70 -8.64
CA ASN A 358 21.05 -16.16 -7.34
C ASN A 358 19.60 -16.67 -7.40
N CYS A 359 18.83 -16.29 -8.42
CA CYS A 359 17.39 -16.53 -8.51
C CYS A 359 17.01 -17.15 -9.87
N PRO A 360 17.42 -18.41 -10.15
CA PRO A 360 17.13 -19.06 -11.44
C PRO A 360 15.63 -19.33 -11.68
N SER A 361 14.79 -19.26 -10.63
CA SER A 361 13.34 -19.44 -10.72
C SER A 361 12.57 -18.15 -11.04
N LEU A 362 13.26 -17.04 -11.35
CA LEU A 362 12.63 -15.75 -11.56
C LEU A 362 11.71 -15.79 -12.79
N ILE A 363 10.45 -15.37 -12.65
CA ILE A 363 9.50 -15.27 -13.76
C ILE A 363 8.88 -13.89 -13.88
N ALA A 364 9.03 -13.05 -12.85
CA ALA A 364 8.46 -11.71 -12.82
C ALA A 364 9.48 -10.73 -12.27
N PHE A 365 9.72 -9.66 -13.02
CA PHE A 365 10.55 -8.54 -12.62
C PHE A 365 9.79 -7.23 -12.72
N GLU A 366 9.92 -6.42 -11.69
CA GLU A 366 9.31 -5.11 -11.62
C GLU A 366 10.30 -4.06 -11.13
N TRP A 367 10.34 -2.94 -11.85
CA TRP A 367 11.08 -1.76 -11.47
C TRP A 367 10.13 -0.57 -11.47
N ARG A 368 10.04 0.12 -10.34
CA ARG A 368 9.31 1.36 -10.19
C ARG A 368 10.25 2.45 -9.70
N THR A 369 10.06 3.66 -10.21
CA THR A 369 10.59 4.85 -9.55
C THR A 369 9.46 5.60 -8.90
N LYS A 370 9.70 6.19 -7.72
CA LYS A 370 8.77 7.04 -7.00
C LYS A 370 9.49 8.27 -6.47
N SER A 371 8.92 9.44 -6.72
CA SER A 371 9.33 10.68 -6.04
C SER A 371 8.59 10.78 -4.71
N THR A 372 9.31 10.99 -3.60
CA THR A 372 8.66 11.17 -2.29
C THR A 372 8.26 12.62 -2.01
N LEU A 373 8.46 13.55 -2.95
CA LEU A 373 8.08 14.94 -2.78
C LEU A 373 6.55 15.07 -2.84
N VAL A 374 5.98 15.30 -1.65
CA VAL A 374 4.54 15.24 -1.30
C VAL A 374 3.70 16.36 -1.94
N ASP A 375 4.26 17.23 -2.76
CA ASP A 375 3.50 18.34 -3.32
C ASP A 375 3.64 18.46 -4.84
N PRO A 376 2.66 17.94 -5.61
CA PRO A 376 2.62 18.09 -7.06
C PRO A 376 2.55 19.57 -7.49
N THR A 377 2.13 20.49 -6.61
CA THR A 377 2.06 21.92 -6.93
C THR A 377 3.44 22.58 -6.96
N THR A 378 4.36 22.19 -6.07
CA THR A 378 5.78 22.61 -6.13
C THR A 378 6.59 21.86 -7.19
N ALA A 379 6.11 20.72 -7.70
CA ALA A 379 6.65 20.09 -8.91
C ALA A 379 6.48 20.94 -10.18
N ARG A 380 5.35 21.65 -10.32
CA ARG A 380 5.06 22.46 -11.52
C ARG A 380 5.83 23.77 -11.62
N ARG A 381 6.19 24.41 -10.51
CA ARG A 381 6.78 25.77 -10.52
C ARG A 381 8.28 25.81 -10.82
N VAL A 382 9.00 24.74 -10.50
CA VAL A 382 10.44 24.66 -10.74
C VAL A 382 10.60 23.86 -12.02
N GLY A 383 10.70 24.55 -13.16
CA GLY A 383 10.81 23.97 -14.50
C GLY A 383 11.70 22.73 -14.49
N THR A 384 11.10 21.60 -14.83
CA THR A 384 11.68 20.26 -14.68
C THR A 384 13.00 20.18 -15.46
N LEU A 385 14.12 20.26 -14.76
CA LEU A 385 15.48 20.05 -15.28
C LEU A 385 15.75 18.58 -15.69
N SER A 386 14.70 17.78 -15.94
CA SER A 386 14.75 16.39 -16.37
C SER A 386 15.17 16.23 -17.85
N GLY A 387 16.03 17.13 -18.35
CA GLY A 387 16.59 17.08 -19.70
C GLY A 387 17.75 16.08 -19.84
N ARG A 388 18.24 15.48 -18.75
CA ARG A 388 19.26 14.43 -18.83
C ARG A 388 18.60 13.11 -19.22
N ARG A 389 18.53 12.86 -20.54
CA ARG A 389 18.26 11.54 -21.08
C ARG A 389 19.33 10.57 -20.57
N SER A 390 18.91 9.40 -20.11
CA SER A 390 19.87 8.32 -19.98
C SER A 390 20.38 7.97 -21.38
N GLU A 391 21.69 7.81 -21.52
CA GLU A 391 22.31 7.44 -22.79
C GLU A 391 22.04 5.97 -23.15
N ALA A 392 21.72 5.12 -22.16
CA ALA A 392 21.51 3.70 -22.37
C ALA A 392 20.06 3.35 -22.74
N SER A 393 19.90 2.41 -23.65
CA SER A 393 18.58 1.89 -24.06
C SER A 393 17.97 0.96 -23.00
N LEU A 394 16.68 0.67 -23.12
CA LEU A 394 15.98 -0.26 -22.24
C LEU A 394 16.66 -1.66 -22.24
N ALA A 395 17.04 -2.18 -23.40
CA ALA A 395 17.72 -3.48 -23.49
C ALA A 395 19.11 -3.44 -22.84
N GLU A 396 19.85 -2.35 -22.95
CA GLU A 396 21.15 -2.20 -22.29
C GLU A 396 21.02 -2.18 -20.76
N PHE A 397 20.03 -1.45 -20.24
CA PHE A 397 19.75 -1.40 -18.80
C PHE A 397 19.42 -2.77 -18.20
N PHE A 398 18.64 -3.58 -18.94
CA PHE A 398 18.12 -4.86 -18.47
C PHE A 398 18.75 -6.07 -19.16
N ALA A 399 19.89 -5.91 -19.86
CA ALA A 399 20.57 -6.97 -20.60
C ALA A 399 20.78 -8.28 -19.81
N PRO A 400 21.13 -8.25 -18.51
CA PRO A 400 21.24 -9.47 -17.72
C PRO A 400 19.92 -10.26 -17.59
N LEU A 401 18.77 -9.57 -17.53
CA LEU A 401 17.46 -10.21 -17.49
C LEU A 401 17.06 -10.78 -18.86
N LEU A 402 17.53 -10.19 -19.97
CA LEU A 402 17.29 -10.74 -21.31
C LEU A 402 17.94 -12.12 -21.50
N SER A 403 18.99 -12.42 -20.73
CA SER A 403 19.59 -13.76 -20.68
C SER A 403 18.70 -14.78 -19.93
N HIS A 404 17.69 -14.31 -19.20
CA HIS A 404 16.80 -15.12 -18.38
C HIS A 404 15.51 -15.48 -19.13
N ARG A 405 15.52 -16.62 -19.83
CA ARG A 405 14.48 -17.03 -20.78
C ARG A 405 13.09 -17.28 -20.18
N THR A 406 12.98 -17.52 -18.87
CA THR A 406 11.71 -17.88 -18.21
C THR A 406 10.87 -16.66 -17.78
N MET A 407 11.23 -15.45 -18.21
CA MET A 407 10.50 -14.24 -17.84
C MET A 407 9.09 -14.25 -18.44
N GLN A 408 8.08 -14.09 -17.59
CA GLN A 408 6.67 -14.03 -17.95
C GLN A 408 6.05 -12.66 -17.70
N ARG A 409 6.57 -11.90 -16.72
CA ARG A 409 6.05 -10.56 -16.39
C ARG A 409 7.20 -9.58 -16.25
N PHE A 410 7.16 -8.51 -17.04
CA PHE A 410 8.14 -7.45 -16.98
C PHE A 410 7.44 -6.10 -16.85
N SER A 411 7.79 -5.33 -15.84
CA SER A 411 7.19 -4.01 -15.58
C SER A 411 8.28 -3.00 -15.26
N VAL A 412 8.33 -1.90 -16.01
CA VAL A 412 9.16 -0.73 -15.74
C VAL A 412 8.25 0.48 -15.70
N GLN A 413 8.17 1.11 -14.54
CA GLN A 413 7.32 2.27 -14.29
C GLN A 413 8.18 3.43 -13.84
N SER A 414 8.07 4.54 -14.56
CA SER A 414 8.67 5.80 -14.14
C SER A 414 7.60 6.72 -13.57
N SER A 415 7.80 7.21 -12.35
CA SER A 415 6.94 8.25 -11.79
C SER A 415 7.31 9.61 -12.35
N ALA A 416 6.36 10.54 -12.30
CA ALA A 416 6.56 11.98 -12.49
C ALA A 416 7.92 12.48 -11.93
N GLY A 417 8.83 12.88 -12.81
CA GLY A 417 10.15 13.41 -12.45
C GLY A 417 11.27 12.39 -12.21
N GLY A 418 11.01 11.09 -12.38
CA GLY A 418 12.05 10.07 -12.50
C GLY A 418 12.71 10.12 -13.89
N PRO A 419 13.92 9.57 -14.06
CA PRO A 419 14.53 9.43 -15.38
C PRO A 419 13.66 8.49 -16.23
N ALA A 420 13.14 9.00 -17.34
CA ALA A 420 12.51 8.16 -18.35
C ALA A 420 13.59 7.27 -18.99
N VAL A 421 13.34 5.96 -19.04
CA VAL A 421 14.22 5.02 -19.75
C VAL A 421 13.81 5.02 -21.21
N PRO A 422 14.66 5.45 -22.14
CA PRO A 422 14.33 5.40 -23.55
C PRO A 422 14.23 3.96 -24.04
N PHE A 423 13.25 3.73 -24.89
CA PHE A 423 13.08 2.46 -25.59
C PHE A 423 12.97 2.71 -27.09
N THR A 424 13.45 1.74 -27.85
CA THR A 424 13.57 1.71 -29.30
C THR A 424 12.98 0.40 -29.83
N LEU A 425 12.70 0.33 -31.13
CA LEU A 425 12.26 -0.92 -31.77
C LEU A 425 13.24 -2.08 -31.54
N ALA A 426 14.54 -1.80 -31.48
CA ALA A 426 15.55 -2.80 -31.18
C ALA A 426 15.36 -3.41 -29.78
N ASP A 427 14.95 -2.61 -28.79
CA ASP A 427 14.67 -3.10 -27.44
C ASP A 427 13.47 -4.04 -27.42
N PHE A 428 12.40 -3.72 -28.15
CA PHE A 428 11.22 -4.59 -28.25
C PHE A 428 11.53 -5.91 -28.94
N ARG A 429 12.34 -5.90 -30.01
CA ARG A 429 12.82 -7.13 -30.66
C ARG A 429 13.66 -7.96 -29.70
N ALA A 430 14.61 -7.33 -29.01
CA ALA A 430 15.45 -8.02 -28.02
C ALA A 430 14.60 -8.65 -26.90
N ILE A 431 13.59 -7.95 -26.39
CA ILE A 431 12.64 -8.49 -25.41
C ILE A 431 11.85 -9.67 -25.97
N ALA A 432 11.29 -9.53 -27.19
CA ALA A 432 10.47 -10.55 -27.82
C ALA A 432 11.29 -11.82 -28.12
N GLU A 433 12.52 -11.66 -28.59
CA GLU A 433 13.47 -12.75 -28.81
C GLU A 433 13.91 -13.38 -27.50
N ALA A 434 14.15 -12.57 -26.45
CA ALA A 434 14.58 -13.01 -25.13
C ALA A 434 13.53 -13.87 -24.42
N TRP A 435 12.27 -13.45 -24.44
CA TRP A 435 11.21 -13.94 -23.55
C TRP A 435 9.97 -14.41 -24.33
N PRO A 436 10.03 -15.56 -25.02
CA PRO A 436 8.89 -16.06 -25.82
C PRO A 436 7.64 -16.37 -24.97
N ASP A 437 7.81 -16.64 -23.67
CA ASP A 437 6.73 -16.90 -22.71
C ASP A 437 6.17 -15.63 -22.04
N LEU A 438 6.54 -14.42 -22.49
CA LEU A 438 6.09 -13.17 -21.89
C LEU A 438 4.55 -13.04 -21.96
N GLU A 439 3.91 -12.92 -20.80
CA GLU A 439 2.45 -12.77 -20.65
C GLU A 439 2.04 -11.31 -20.42
N THR A 440 2.90 -10.54 -19.75
CA THR A 440 2.60 -9.17 -19.32
C THR A 440 3.82 -8.27 -19.51
N LEU A 441 3.63 -7.16 -20.24
CA LEU A 441 4.64 -6.14 -20.42
C LEU A 441 4.08 -4.75 -20.10
N HIS A 442 4.62 -4.12 -19.05
CA HIS A 442 4.24 -2.76 -18.66
C HIS A 442 5.43 -1.82 -18.78
N LEU A 443 5.34 -0.82 -19.66
CA LEU A 443 6.33 0.23 -19.89
C LEU A 443 5.59 1.57 -19.89
N HIS A 444 5.43 2.23 -18.74
CA HIS A 444 4.70 3.50 -18.71
C HIS A 444 5.35 4.56 -17.82
N ASP A 445 5.06 5.80 -18.20
CA ASP A 445 5.33 7.01 -17.42
C ASP A 445 4.00 7.43 -16.78
N GLN A 446 3.96 7.60 -15.46
CA GLN A 446 2.72 7.75 -14.67
C GLN A 446 1.98 9.09 -14.93
N ASP A 447 2.52 9.98 -15.77
CA ASP A 447 2.09 11.38 -15.92
C ASP A 447 0.77 11.61 -16.69
N ASP A 448 0.19 10.63 -17.36
CA ASP A 448 -0.84 10.91 -18.39
C ASP A 448 -2.31 10.82 -17.92
N ASN A 449 -2.59 10.39 -16.68
CA ASN A 449 -3.97 10.03 -16.30
C ASN A 449 -4.85 11.10 -15.65
N ASP A 450 -4.34 12.26 -15.23
CA ASP A 450 -5.05 13.03 -14.18
C ASP A 450 -5.50 14.47 -14.48
N TYR A 451 -5.48 14.95 -15.74
CA TYR A 451 -5.91 16.34 -16.00
C TYR A 451 -6.83 16.53 -17.23
N GLY A 452 -7.57 15.50 -17.61
CA GLY A 452 -8.48 15.52 -18.75
C GLY A 452 -9.80 16.27 -18.53
N ASP A 453 -10.23 16.53 -17.30
CA ASP A 453 -11.62 16.96 -17.04
C ASP A 453 -11.80 18.22 -16.18
N SER A 454 -10.76 19.03 -16.01
CA SER A 454 -10.96 20.44 -15.66
C SER A 454 -11.44 21.22 -16.89
N LYS A 455 -12.60 20.83 -17.43
CA LYS A 455 -13.36 21.60 -18.41
C LYS A 455 -13.91 22.85 -17.72
N GLY A 456 -13.36 23.99 -18.11
CA GLY A 456 -14.11 25.22 -18.31
C GLY A 456 -14.99 25.70 -17.16
N VAL A 457 -14.39 26.42 -16.22
CA VAL A 457 -15.05 27.62 -15.69
C VAL A 457 -14.10 28.77 -15.94
N GLY A 458 -14.46 29.59 -16.92
CA GLY A 458 -13.59 30.59 -17.51
C GLY A 458 -13.08 31.61 -16.50
N SER A 459 -11.82 32.02 -16.66
CA SER A 459 -11.47 33.39 -16.34
C SER A 459 -10.17 33.83 -17.02
N SER A 460 -10.34 34.95 -17.73
CA SER A 460 -9.37 35.99 -18.02
C SER A 460 -8.25 35.70 -19.03
N ALA A 461 -8.35 36.43 -20.13
CA ALA A 461 -7.32 36.63 -21.14
C ALA A 461 -6.04 37.19 -20.50
N SER A 462 -5.10 36.32 -20.16
CA SER A 462 -3.70 36.72 -20.00
C SER A 462 -2.98 36.47 -21.32
N THR A 463 -2.69 37.55 -22.04
CA THR A 463 -1.89 37.60 -23.27
C THR A 463 -0.38 37.45 -23.00
N GLY A 464 -0.01 36.80 -21.89
CA GLY A 464 1.38 36.54 -21.55
C GLY A 464 1.98 35.56 -22.54
N THR A 465 3.14 35.90 -23.10
CA THR A 465 3.96 35.10 -24.00
C THR A 465 4.29 33.73 -23.40
N GLY A 466 3.33 32.82 -23.53
CA GLY A 466 3.43 31.45 -23.08
C GLY A 466 4.53 30.77 -23.88
N ARG A 467 5.71 30.63 -23.26
CA ARG A 467 6.74 29.72 -23.73
C ARG A 467 6.09 28.36 -23.81
N ARG A 468 5.69 27.99 -25.03
CA ARG A 468 5.25 26.66 -25.40
C ARG A 468 6.43 25.76 -25.12
N TRP A 469 6.43 25.15 -23.94
CA TRP A 469 7.45 24.18 -23.56
C TRP A 469 7.39 23.07 -24.59
N GLU A 470 8.36 23.06 -25.51
CA GLU A 470 8.64 21.91 -26.36
C GLU A 470 8.96 20.77 -25.39
N ARG A 471 7.93 19.98 -25.07
CA ARG A 471 8.09 18.76 -24.27
C ARG A 471 9.15 17.95 -24.99
N ALA A 472 10.25 17.66 -24.29
CA ALA A 472 11.31 16.81 -24.81
C ALA A 472 10.66 15.57 -25.48
N PRO A 473 11.14 15.14 -26.67
CA PRO A 473 10.55 14.02 -27.38
C PRO A 473 10.42 12.85 -26.43
N ARG A 474 9.17 12.51 -26.09
CA ARG A 474 8.85 11.40 -25.20
C ARG A 474 9.17 10.12 -25.94
N CYS A 475 9.52 9.08 -25.21
CA CYS A 475 9.79 7.77 -25.79
C CYS A 475 8.45 7.21 -26.26
N ALA A 476 8.20 7.28 -27.56
CA ALA A 476 6.97 6.79 -28.16
C ALA A 476 7.24 5.45 -28.82
N ALA A 477 6.41 4.46 -28.49
CA ALA A 477 6.42 3.22 -29.23
C ALA A 477 5.60 3.40 -30.51
N ASP A 478 6.09 2.85 -31.60
CA ASP A 478 5.34 2.74 -32.85
C ASP A 478 4.63 1.38 -32.93
N LEU A 479 3.83 1.19 -33.97
CA LEU A 479 3.16 -0.08 -34.24
C LEU A 479 4.15 -1.23 -34.52
N GLU A 480 5.34 -0.93 -35.04
CA GLU A 480 6.34 -1.98 -35.30
C GLU A 480 6.84 -2.62 -34.00
N CYS A 481 6.95 -1.84 -32.92
CA CYS A 481 7.26 -2.34 -31.59
C CYS A 481 6.21 -3.36 -31.11
N VAL A 482 4.93 -3.06 -31.32
CA VAL A 482 3.82 -3.96 -30.95
C VAL A 482 3.85 -5.21 -31.81
N PHE A 483 4.07 -5.09 -33.12
CA PHE A 483 4.16 -6.26 -34.01
C PHE A 483 5.37 -7.15 -33.69
N ALA A 484 6.50 -6.58 -33.28
CA ALA A 484 7.65 -7.36 -32.84
C ALA A 484 7.30 -8.24 -31.63
N LEU A 485 6.63 -7.67 -30.62
CA LEU A 485 6.16 -8.42 -29.45
C LEU A 485 5.10 -9.46 -29.81
N ALA A 486 4.10 -9.10 -30.62
CA ALA A 486 3.04 -10.04 -31.00
C ALA A 486 3.58 -11.28 -31.74
N ARG A 487 4.64 -11.09 -32.55
CA ARG A 487 5.31 -12.19 -33.28
C ARG A 487 6.19 -13.04 -32.37
N GLY A 488 6.95 -12.43 -31.46
CA GLY A 488 7.90 -13.16 -30.60
C GLY A 488 7.29 -13.72 -29.31
N CYS A 489 6.19 -13.14 -28.82
CA CYS A 489 5.56 -13.48 -27.55
C CYS A 489 4.11 -13.96 -27.76
N PRO A 490 3.88 -15.20 -28.22
CA PRO A 490 2.53 -15.72 -28.51
C PRO A 490 1.61 -15.78 -27.29
N ARG A 491 2.17 -15.70 -26.08
CA ARG A 491 1.43 -15.71 -24.81
C ARG A 491 1.12 -14.32 -24.26
N LEU A 492 1.50 -13.24 -24.94
CA LEU A 492 1.29 -11.88 -24.48
C LEU A 492 -0.20 -11.58 -24.41
N ARG A 493 -0.68 -11.25 -23.20
CA ARG A 493 -2.10 -10.98 -22.92
C ARG A 493 -2.36 -9.53 -22.55
N VAL A 494 -1.39 -8.92 -21.87
CA VAL A 494 -1.47 -7.56 -21.35
C VAL A 494 -0.24 -6.79 -21.82
N LEU A 495 -0.48 -5.75 -22.61
CA LEU A 495 0.56 -4.85 -23.10
C LEU A 495 0.18 -3.42 -22.72
N HIS A 496 0.88 -2.87 -21.73
CA HIS A 496 0.67 -1.50 -21.30
C HIS A 496 1.91 -0.68 -21.62
N ILE A 497 1.94 -0.09 -22.81
CA ILE A 497 2.98 0.86 -23.20
C ILE A 497 2.41 2.27 -22.98
N GLY A 498 3.25 3.22 -22.61
CA GLY A 498 2.87 4.64 -22.56
C GLY A 498 2.44 5.16 -23.94
N ARG A 499 2.46 6.48 -24.10
CA ARG A 499 2.00 7.14 -25.34
C ARG A 499 2.59 6.51 -26.61
N MET A 500 1.73 5.99 -27.48
CA MET A 500 2.12 5.55 -28.82
C MET A 500 2.06 6.71 -29.81
N GLU A 501 3.02 6.77 -30.72
CA GLU A 501 2.99 7.72 -31.84
C GLU A 501 2.60 7.01 -33.12
N PHE A 502 1.52 7.49 -33.74
CA PHE A 502 1.10 7.03 -35.06
C PHE A 502 1.60 8.04 -36.09
N ALA A 503 2.67 7.70 -36.80
CA ALA A 503 3.10 8.50 -37.95
C ALA A 503 1.99 8.49 -39.01
N ALA A 504 1.59 9.67 -39.49
CA ALA A 504 0.59 9.81 -40.54
C ALA A 504 1.10 9.07 -41.80
N GLY A 505 0.43 7.97 -42.17
CA GLY A 505 0.80 7.11 -43.31
C GLY A 505 1.32 5.71 -42.93
N ALA A 506 1.60 5.41 -41.66
CA ALA A 506 2.11 4.10 -41.23
C ALA A 506 1.18 2.91 -41.54
N PHE A 507 -0.12 3.17 -41.68
CA PHE A 507 -1.12 2.14 -41.99
C PHE A 507 -1.17 1.75 -43.48
N GLY A 508 -0.59 2.54 -44.38
CA GLY A 508 -0.84 2.41 -45.84
C GLY A 508 -0.18 1.21 -46.53
N SER A 509 0.91 0.65 -45.99
CA SER A 509 1.70 -0.41 -46.67
C SER A 509 1.97 -1.66 -45.83
N ASN A 510 1.91 -1.57 -44.48
CA ASN A 510 2.31 -2.66 -43.59
C ASN A 510 1.14 -3.53 -43.06
N LEU A 511 -0.12 -3.11 -43.22
CA LEU A 511 -1.29 -3.92 -42.82
C LEU A 511 -1.43 -5.22 -43.62
N ALA A 512 -0.83 -5.31 -44.82
CA ALA A 512 -0.80 -6.52 -45.64
C ALA A 512 0.05 -7.66 -45.04
N ARG A 513 0.80 -7.41 -43.95
CA ARG A 513 1.63 -8.41 -43.24
C ARG A 513 1.09 -8.78 -41.87
N CYS A 514 -0.19 -8.49 -41.59
CA CYS A 514 -0.86 -9.11 -40.46
C CYS A 514 -0.83 -10.63 -40.65
N PRO A 515 -0.41 -11.41 -39.62
CA PRO A 515 -0.48 -12.85 -39.70
C PRO A 515 -1.94 -13.27 -40.02
N PRO A 516 -2.13 -14.28 -40.89
CA PRO A 516 -3.45 -14.62 -41.43
C PRO A 516 -4.40 -15.21 -40.38
N GLU A 517 -3.88 -15.63 -39.23
CA GLU A 517 -4.70 -16.12 -38.12
C GLU A 517 -4.97 -15.01 -37.09
N PRO A 518 -6.22 -14.84 -36.64
CA PRO A 518 -6.52 -13.91 -35.56
C PRO A 518 -5.79 -14.35 -34.30
N HIS A 519 -4.79 -13.57 -33.88
CA HIS A 519 -4.21 -13.70 -32.54
C HIS A 519 -5.29 -13.39 -31.50
N HIS A 520 -6.04 -14.42 -31.08
CA HIS A 520 -7.02 -14.36 -29.98
C HIS A 520 -6.41 -14.01 -28.59
N ALA A 521 -5.15 -13.57 -28.53
CA ALA A 521 -4.35 -13.50 -27.32
C ALA A 521 -4.31 -12.12 -26.65
N LEU A 522 -4.33 -11.01 -27.40
CA LEU A 522 -4.33 -9.66 -26.82
C LEU A 522 -5.74 -9.31 -26.37
N ARG A 523 -6.02 -9.49 -25.07
CA ARG A 523 -7.33 -9.19 -24.47
C ARG A 523 -7.44 -7.72 -24.04
N GLU A 524 -6.32 -7.08 -23.72
CA GLU A 524 -6.25 -5.72 -23.18
C GLU A 524 -5.04 -4.99 -23.81
N LEU A 525 -5.33 -3.94 -24.60
CA LEU A 525 -4.37 -2.99 -25.18
C LEU A 525 -4.66 -1.58 -24.65
#